data_AF-A0A1G3PLE7-F1
#
_entry.id   AF-A0A1G3PLE7-F1
#
_cell.length_a   1.000
_cell.length_b   1.000
_cell.length_c   1.000
_cell.angle_alpha   90.00
_cell.angle_beta   90.00
_cell.angle_gamma   90.00
#
_symmetry.space_group_name_H-M   'P 1'
#
loop_
_entity.id
_entity.type
_entity.pdbx_description
1 polymer ?
#
loop_
_entity_poly.entity_id
_entity_poly.type
_entity_poly.pdbx_seq_one_letter_code
_entity_poly.pdbx_strand_id
1 'polypeptide(L)'
;MQKVVFGQSCLDGAGLGVFAVADIPQGEVLEIAPVIVIPNNREKEILDILPSPIDRYPYEWETSSRNAPGRMIMSYAIVLGYGSLYNHSLEPNAMHERDLRKKTMIYKALRNIAKGEEIFIDYCTDDHRCLKFTGEGEFCWYEKD
;
A
#
# COMPACT_ATOMS: atom_id res chain seq x y z
N MET A 1 -10.25 1.15 -19.58
CA MET A 1 -11.28 0.60 -18.66
C MET A 1 -10.62 0.32 -17.33
N GLN A 2 -11.28 0.61 -16.20
CA GLN A 2 -10.76 0.29 -14.87
C GLN A 2 -10.70 -1.24 -14.72
N LYS A 3 -9.57 -1.80 -14.27
CA LYS A 3 -9.35 -3.27 -14.18
C LYS A 3 -9.69 -3.86 -12.82
N VAL A 4 -9.92 -2.98 -11.84
CA VAL A 4 -10.15 -3.33 -10.46
C VAL A 4 -11.36 -2.56 -9.91
N VAL A 5 -12.00 -3.13 -8.90
CA VAL A 5 -13.11 -2.54 -8.15
C VAL A 5 -12.89 -2.83 -6.66
N PHE A 6 -13.54 -2.10 -5.76
CA PHE A 6 -13.51 -2.41 -4.33
C PHE A 6 -14.79 -3.12 -3.89
N GLY A 7 -14.70 -3.87 -2.79
CA GLY A 7 -15.82 -4.57 -2.18
C GLY A 7 -15.49 -4.99 -0.75
N GLN A 8 -16.39 -5.73 -0.10
CA GLN A 8 -16.09 -6.37 1.18
C GLN A 8 -15.04 -7.47 0.97
N SER A 9 -13.94 -7.42 1.72
CA SER A 9 -12.87 -8.41 1.66
C SER A 9 -13.37 -9.82 2.05
N CYS A 10 -12.76 -10.85 1.48
CA CYS A 10 -12.96 -12.23 1.88
C CYS A 10 -12.23 -12.59 3.18
N LEU A 11 -11.36 -11.70 3.69
CA LEU A 11 -10.72 -11.84 4.99
C LEU A 11 -11.63 -11.33 6.12
N ASP A 12 -11.85 -12.18 7.13
CA ASP A 12 -12.63 -11.83 8.31
C ASP A 12 -12.04 -10.61 9.03
N GLY A 13 -12.85 -9.58 9.22
CA GLY A 13 -12.45 -8.36 9.94
C GLY A 13 -11.53 -7.40 9.17
N ALA A 14 -11.12 -7.71 7.94
CA ALA A 14 -10.27 -6.82 7.14
C ALA A 14 -11.02 -5.62 6.53
N GLY A 15 -12.36 -5.67 6.51
CA GLY A 15 -13.17 -4.60 5.95
C GLY A 15 -13.18 -4.63 4.42
N LEU A 16 -12.72 -3.57 3.77
CA LEU A 16 -12.74 -3.48 2.31
C LEU A 16 -11.53 -4.20 1.69
N GLY A 17 -11.68 -4.63 0.43
CA GLY A 17 -10.65 -5.22 -0.41
C GLY A 17 -10.80 -4.81 -1.86
N VAL A 18 -9.80 -5.12 -2.69
CA VAL A 18 -9.77 -4.79 -4.13
C VAL A 18 -9.86 -6.06 -4.96
N PHE A 19 -10.67 -6.05 -6.01
CA PHE A 19 -11.04 -7.23 -6.79
C PHE A 19 -10.82 -7.00 -8.28
N ALA A 20 -10.39 -8.03 -8.99
CA ALA A 20 -10.26 -8.01 -10.45
C ALA A 20 -11.64 -8.01 -11.14
N VAL A 21 -11.86 -7.13 -12.13
CA VAL A 21 -13.14 -7.07 -12.87
C VAL A 21 -13.17 -7.95 -14.12
N ALA A 22 -12.01 -8.48 -14.51
CA ALA A 22 -11.77 -9.39 -15.63
C ALA A 22 -10.56 -10.27 -15.30
N ASP A 23 -10.28 -11.26 -16.15
CA ASP A 23 -9.03 -12.02 -16.05
C ASP A 23 -7.84 -11.09 -16.36
N ILE A 24 -6.82 -11.13 -15.50
CA ILE A 24 -5.65 -10.26 -15.58
C ILE A 24 -4.38 -11.12 -15.75
N PRO A 25 -3.66 -11.00 -16.88
CA PRO A 25 -2.37 -11.62 -17.08
C PRO A 25 -1.30 -11.18 -16.09
N GLN A 26 -0.35 -12.07 -15.79
CA GLN A 26 0.87 -11.73 -15.07
C GLN A 26 1.60 -10.52 -15.67
N GLY A 27 2.12 -9.64 -14.81
CA GLY A 27 2.88 -8.45 -15.19
C GLY A 27 2.02 -7.26 -15.60
N GLU A 28 0.70 -7.44 -15.74
CA GLU A 28 -0.19 -6.38 -16.15
C GLU A 28 -0.40 -5.34 -15.05
N VAL A 29 -0.40 -4.06 -15.43
CA VAL A 29 -0.68 -2.95 -14.51
C VAL A 29 -2.17 -2.93 -14.17
N LEU A 30 -2.45 -2.99 -12.86
CA LEU A 30 -3.77 -3.01 -12.24
C LEU A 30 -4.29 -1.58 -12.03
N GLU A 31 -3.46 -0.75 -11.41
CA GLU A 31 -3.75 0.63 -11.02
C GLU A 31 -2.46 1.45 -10.99
N ILE A 32 -2.57 2.73 -11.35
CA ILE A 32 -1.54 3.75 -11.08
C ILE A 32 -2.21 4.80 -10.19
N ALA A 33 -1.92 4.75 -8.90
CA ALA A 33 -2.56 5.56 -7.88
C ALA A 33 -1.70 6.79 -7.56
N PRO A 34 -2.23 8.03 -7.62
CA PRO A 34 -1.50 9.20 -7.16
C PRO A 34 -1.28 9.16 -5.65
N VAL A 35 -0.20 9.78 -5.17
CA VAL A 35 0.11 9.82 -3.72
C VAL A 35 0.18 11.25 -3.20
N ILE A 36 -0.26 11.43 -1.95
CA ILE A 36 -0.04 12.65 -1.17
C ILE A 36 1.18 12.41 -0.29
N VAL A 37 2.31 12.99 -0.65
CA VAL A 37 3.56 12.92 0.13
C VAL A 37 3.47 13.90 1.30
N ILE A 38 3.63 13.38 2.52
CA ILE A 38 3.74 14.17 3.74
C ILE A 38 5.06 14.94 3.71
N PRO A 39 5.10 16.25 3.97
CA PRO A 39 6.36 16.99 4.02
C PRO A 39 7.26 16.48 5.16
N ASN A 40 8.50 16.09 4.86
CA ASN A 40 9.44 15.55 5.85
C ASN A 40 9.62 16.44 7.10
N ASN A 41 9.56 17.77 6.97
CA ASN A 41 9.72 18.69 8.10
C ASN A 41 8.56 18.67 9.12
N ARG A 42 7.48 17.95 8.82
CA ARG A 42 6.29 17.79 9.69
C ARG A 42 5.88 16.33 9.86
N GLU A 43 6.69 15.39 9.40
CA GLU A 43 6.40 13.96 9.43
C GLU A 43 6.01 13.48 10.83
N LYS A 44 6.90 13.68 11.81
CA LYS A 44 6.65 13.28 13.20
C LYS A 44 5.38 13.93 13.78
N GLU A 45 5.22 15.24 13.57
CA GLU A 45 4.04 15.99 14.04
C GLU A 45 2.75 15.41 13.45
N ILE A 46 2.76 15.07 12.15
CA ILE A 46 1.59 14.54 11.45
C ILE A 46 1.27 13.11 11.89
N LEU A 47 2.28 12.24 11.98
CA LEU A 47 2.07 10.85 12.40
C LEU A 47 1.60 10.76 13.86
N ASP A 48 2.15 11.59 14.75
CA ASP A 48 1.77 11.61 16.17
C ASP A 48 0.30 12.03 16.41
N ILE A 49 -0.32 12.74 15.45
CA ILE A 49 -1.71 13.22 15.56
C ILE A 49 -2.69 12.49 14.65
N LEU A 50 -2.23 11.58 13.78
CA LEU A 50 -3.12 10.82 12.91
C LEU A 50 -4.00 9.91 13.77
N PRO A 51 -5.34 10.06 13.74
CA PRO A 51 -6.21 9.21 14.53
C PRO A 51 -6.31 7.82 13.91
N SER A 52 -6.45 6.79 14.75
CA SER A 52 -6.87 5.47 14.29
C SER A 52 -8.24 5.53 13.60
N PRO A 53 -8.47 4.80 12.49
CA PRO A 53 -7.52 3.88 11.83
C PRO A 53 -6.67 4.52 10.72
N ILE A 54 -6.68 5.85 10.57
CA ILE A 54 -5.99 6.54 9.47
C ILE A 54 -4.47 6.37 9.59
N ASP A 55 -3.96 6.26 10.81
CA ASP A 55 -2.57 5.98 11.16
C ASP A 55 -1.97 4.70 10.53
N ARG A 56 -2.80 3.79 9.99
CA ARG A 56 -2.37 2.52 9.39
C ARG A 56 -2.17 2.56 7.87
N TYR A 57 -2.56 3.65 7.21
CA TYR A 57 -2.51 3.79 5.75
C TYR A 57 -1.29 4.50 5.16
N PRO A 58 -0.46 5.27 5.89
CA PRO A 58 0.74 5.86 5.33
C PRO A 58 1.76 4.80 4.91
N TYR A 59 2.27 4.92 3.68
CA TYR A 59 3.39 4.14 3.16
C TYR A 59 4.69 4.89 3.37
N GLU A 60 5.78 4.16 3.64
CA GLU A 60 7.12 4.73 3.59
C GLU A 60 7.43 5.29 2.20
N TRP A 61 7.95 6.51 2.17
CA TRP A 61 8.15 7.24 0.93
C TRP A 61 9.47 8.02 0.95
N GLU A 62 10.20 7.99 -0.16
CA GLU A 62 11.41 8.79 -0.29
C GLU A 62 11.14 10.12 -0.99
N THR A 63 11.65 11.21 -0.43
CA THR A 63 11.52 12.55 -1.02
C THR A 63 12.85 13.28 -1.04
N SER A 64 12.99 14.29 -1.90
CA SER A 64 14.21 15.10 -1.96
C SER A 64 14.27 16.08 -0.79
N SER A 65 15.46 16.20 -0.19
CA SER A 65 15.69 17.20 0.85
C SER A 65 15.63 18.60 0.27
N ARG A 66 14.78 19.45 0.87
CA ARG A 66 14.72 20.89 0.53
C ARG A 66 16.01 21.62 0.90
N ASN A 67 16.69 21.18 1.96
CA ASN A 67 17.89 21.81 2.49
C ASN A 67 19.20 21.21 1.93
N ALA A 68 19.11 20.12 1.18
CA ALA A 68 20.24 19.45 0.53
C ALA A 68 19.80 18.81 -0.80
N PRO A 69 19.72 19.59 -1.89
CA PRO A 69 19.34 19.07 -3.20
C PRO A 69 20.21 17.88 -3.61
N GLY A 70 19.60 16.79 -4.08
CA GLY A 70 20.28 15.55 -4.43
C GLY A 70 20.36 14.52 -3.30
N ARG A 71 19.99 14.87 -2.06
CA ARG A 71 19.83 13.91 -0.96
C ARG A 71 18.38 13.45 -0.84
N MET A 72 18.15 12.14 -0.90
CA MET A 72 16.87 11.52 -0.55
C MET A 72 16.75 11.38 0.97
N ILE A 73 15.55 11.61 1.48
CA ILE A 73 15.20 11.44 2.89
C ILE A 73 13.90 10.66 2.99
N MET A 74 13.78 9.86 4.06
CA MET A 74 12.55 9.13 4.35
C MET A 74 11.41 10.09 4.70
N SER A 75 10.21 9.67 4.40
CA SER A 75 8.96 10.36 4.62
C SER A 75 7.81 9.35 4.58
N TYR A 76 6.58 9.82 4.60
CA TYR A 76 5.40 8.97 4.40
C TYR A 76 4.49 9.54 3.32
N ALA A 77 3.69 8.69 2.71
CA ALA A 77 2.69 9.09 1.72
C ALA A 77 1.38 8.33 1.90
N ILE A 78 0.27 9.03 1.70
CA ILE A 78 -1.05 8.39 1.55
C ILE A 78 -1.24 8.08 0.07
N VAL A 79 -1.52 6.82 -0.25
CA VAL A 79 -1.83 6.39 -1.60
C VAL A 79 -3.33 6.57 -1.85
N LEU A 80 -3.69 7.30 -2.90
CA LEU A 80 -5.08 7.52 -3.27
C LEU A 80 -5.59 6.37 -4.16
N GLY A 81 -6.71 6.57 -4.86
CA GLY A 81 -7.32 5.51 -5.65
C GLY A 81 -7.74 4.36 -4.74
N TYR A 82 -7.41 3.12 -5.12
CA TYR A 82 -7.59 1.95 -4.26
C TYR A 82 -6.32 1.50 -3.55
N GLY A 83 -5.23 2.27 -3.62
CA GLY A 83 -3.94 1.87 -3.05
C GLY A 83 -3.96 1.60 -1.55
N SER A 84 -4.78 2.33 -0.81
CA SER A 84 -5.03 2.11 0.62
C SER A 84 -6.08 1.02 0.91
N LEU A 85 -6.58 0.29 -0.09
CA LEU A 85 -7.61 -0.76 0.08
C LEU A 85 -7.11 -2.18 -0.28
N TYR A 86 -5.94 -2.32 -0.89
CA TYR A 86 -5.36 -3.64 -1.17
C TYR A 86 -4.92 -4.28 0.13
N ASN A 87 -5.50 -5.43 0.49
CA ASN A 87 -5.15 -6.14 1.72
C ASN A 87 -3.80 -6.85 1.63
N HIS A 88 -3.29 -7.25 2.80
CA HIS A 88 -2.05 -8.00 2.92
C HIS A 88 -2.23 -9.51 2.70
N SER A 89 -1.25 -10.13 2.04
CA SER A 89 -1.00 -11.58 2.08
C SER A 89 0.50 -11.85 2.03
N LEU A 90 0.95 -12.93 2.69
CA LEU A 90 2.32 -13.45 2.56
C LEU A 90 2.54 -14.20 1.24
N GLU A 91 1.45 -14.57 0.55
CA GLU A 91 1.45 -15.10 -0.80
C GLU A 91 0.66 -14.15 -1.71
N PRO A 92 1.16 -12.93 -1.95
CA PRO A 92 0.43 -11.90 -2.68
C PRO A 92 0.30 -12.28 -4.16
N ASN A 93 -0.79 -11.85 -4.78
CA ASN A 93 -1.01 -11.99 -6.23
C ASN A 93 -0.71 -10.70 -7.00
N ALA A 94 -0.37 -9.61 -6.29
CA ALA A 94 0.11 -8.36 -6.87
C ALA A 94 1.30 -7.76 -6.09
N MET A 95 2.11 -6.97 -6.79
CA MET A 95 3.17 -6.13 -6.22
C MET A 95 2.83 -4.65 -6.38
N HIS A 96 3.55 -3.81 -5.66
CA HIS A 96 3.53 -2.36 -5.85
C HIS A 96 4.94 -1.79 -6.05
N GLU A 97 5.07 -0.76 -6.88
CA GLU A 97 6.31 -0.02 -7.11
C GLU A 97 6.04 1.50 -7.01
N ARG A 98 7.04 2.25 -6.53
CA ARG A 98 6.93 3.70 -6.29
C ARG A 98 7.58 4.46 -7.45
N ASP A 99 6.82 5.27 -8.18
CA ASP A 99 7.37 6.28 -9.10
C ASP A 99 7.50 7.61 -8.36
N LEU A 100 8.67 7.82 -7.75
CA LEU A 100 8.97 9.01 -6.94
C LEU A 100 8.90 10.31 -7.75
N ARG A 101 9.18 10.26 -9.06
CA ARG A 101 9.16 11.43 -9.93
C ARG A 101 7.73 11.86 -10.25
N LYS A 102 6.86 10.89 -10.56
CA LYS A 102 5.45 11.14 -10.86
C LYS A 102 4.56 11.22 -9.62
N LYS A 103 5.08 10.84 -8.45
CA LYS A 103 4.34 10.72 -7.19
C LYS A 103 3.14 9.78 -7.35
N THR A 104 3.43 8.58 -7.82
CA THR A 104 2.41 7.54 -8.02
C THR A 104 2.90 6.20 -7.48
N MET A 105 1.97 5.42 -6.93
CA MET A 105 2.14 4.00 -6.66
C MET A 105 1.59 3.20 -7.84
N ILE A 106 2.33 2.22 -8.34
CA ILE A 106 1.93 1.39 -9.48
C ILE A 106 1.74 -0.04 -8.98
N TYR A 107 0.55 -0.60 -9.19
CA TYR A 107 0.22 -1.97 -8.81
C TYR A 107 0.26 -2.88 -10.04
N LYS A 108 0.90 -4.05 -9.93
CA LYS A 108 1.07 -5.02 -11.03
C LYS A 108 0.78 -6.44 -10.58
N ALA A 109 0.19 -7.24 -11.46
CA ALA A 109 -0.06 -8.65 -11.20
C ALA A 109 1.25 -9.45 -11.12
N LEU A 110 1.45 -10.23 -10.05
CA LEU A 110 2.59 -11.15 -9.89
C LEU A 110 2.38 -12.49 -10.60
N ARG A 111 1.12 -12.86 -10.82
CA ARG A 111 0.66 -14.04 -11.56
C ARG A 111 -0.62 -13.72 -12.30
N ASN A 112 -1.17 -14.68 -13.04
CA ASN A 112 -2.53 -14.53 -13.56
C ASN A 112 -3.54 -14.41 -12.40
N ILE A 113 -4.48 -13.48 -12.50
CA ILE A 113 -5.53 -13.22 -11.51
C ILE A 113 -6.88 -13.42 -12.21
N ALA A 114 -7.75 -14.25 -11.63
CA ALA A 114 -9.06 -14.52 -12.21
C ALA A 114 -10.04 -13.35 -11.97
N LYS A 115 -11.01 -13.19 -12.86
CA LYS A 115 -12.14 -12.27 -12.62
C LYS A 115 -12.80 -12.57 -11.27
N GLY A 116 -12.98 -11.54 -10.46
CA GLY A 116 -13.60 -11.61 -9.14
C GLY A 116 -12.66 -12.04 -8.00
N GLU A 117 -11.41 -12.38 -8.31
CA GLU A 117 -10.40 -12.69 -7.29
C GLU A 117 -10.00 -11.41 -6.52
N GLU A 118 -9.88 -11.52 -5.20
CA GLU A 118 -9.32 -10.43 -4.37
C GLU A 118 -7.81 -10.31 -4.62
N ILE A 119 -7.35 -9.06 -4.68
CA ILE A 119 -5.98 -8.70 -4.98
C ILE A 119 -5.30 -8.32 -3.67
N PHE A 120 -4.22 -9.04 -3.36
CA PHE A 120 -3.41 -8.86 -2.17
C PHE A 120 -2.01 -8.40 -2.55
N ILE A 121 -1.45 -7.56 -1.69
CA ILE A 121 -0.07 -7.09 -1.77
C ILE A 121 0.72 -7.53 -0.53
N ASP A 122 2.03 -7.44 -0.60
CA ASP A 122 2.88 -7.58 0.58
C ASP A 122 2.99 -6.22 1.31
N TYR A 123 2.77 -6.22 2.63
CA TYR A 123 2.95 -5.05 3.50
C TYR A 123 4.32 -5.07 4.20
N CYS A 124 5.02 -6.21 4.17
CA CYS A 124 6.26 -6.36 4.88
C CYS A 124 7.34 -5.45 4.26
N THR A 125 8.11 -4.81 5.13
CA THR A 125 9.28 -4.03 4.72
C THR A 125 10.44 -4.96 4.34
N ASP A 126 11.46 -4.41 3.68
CA ASP A 126 12.65 -5.16 3.22
C ASP A 126 13.42 -5.84 4.37
N ASP A 127 13.19 -5.45 5.62
CA ASP A 127 13.73 -6.08 6.83
C ASP A 127 12.79 -7.14 7.44
N HIS A 128 11.80 -7.60 6.66
CA HIS A 128 10.83 -8.63 7.05
C HIS A 128 9.93 -8.26 8.24
N ARG A 129 9.80 -6.97 8.58
CA ARG A 129 8.78 -6.53 9.54
C ARG A 129 7.43 -6.47 8.85
N CYS A 130 6.55 -7.38 9.23
CA CYS A 130 5.21 -7.50 8.70
C CYS A 130 4.20 -6.88 9.68
N LEU A 131 3.29 -6.05 9.17
CA LEU A 131 2.19 -5.51 9.96
C LEU A 131 1.06 -6.55 10.01
N LYS A 132 0.80 -7.17 11.16
CA LYS A 132 -0.34 -8.08 11.36
C LYS A 132 -1.47 -7.38 12.08
N PHE A 133 -2.69 -7.49 11.55
CA PHE A 133 -3.88 -7.24 12.35
C PHE A 133 -4.08 -8.40 13.33
N THR A 134 -4.04 -8.14 14.63
CA THR A 134 -4.15 -9.19 15.67
C THR A 134 -5.60 -9.43 16.12
N GLY A 135 -6.56 -8.68 15.56
CA GLY A 135 -7.90 -8.58 16.12
C GLY A 135 -8.00 -7.46 17.16
N GLU A 136 -9.23 -7.10 17.54
CA GLU A 136 -9.54 -6.06 18.56
C GLU A 136 -9.08 -4.62 18.21
N GLY A 137 -8.72 -4.38 16.95
CA GLY A 137 -8.24 -3.07 16.53
C GLY A 137 -6.75 -2.87 16.76
N GLU A 138 -6.00 -3.91 17.13
CA GLU A 138 -4.55 -3.85 17.35
C GLU A 138 -3.77 -4.34 16.12
N PHE A 139 -2.61 -3.71 15.89
CA PHE A 139 -1.65 -4.10 14.88
C PHE A 139 -0.29 -4.35 15.54
N CYS A 140 0.33 -5.47 15.22
CA CYS A 140 1.65 -5.81 15.72
C CYS A 140 2.61 -6.02 14.56
N TRP A 141 3.79 -5.40 14.65
CA TRP A 141 4.92 -5.76 13.81
C TRP A 141 5.46 -7.11 14.27
N TYR A 142 5.62 -8.05 13.35
CA TYR A 142 6.33 -9.31 13.61
C TYR A 142 7.46 -9.49 12.59
N GLU A 143 8.56 -10.08 13.04
CA GLU A 143 9.66 -10.50 12.17
C GLU A 143 9.33 -11.87 11.57
N LYS A 144 9.63 -12.04 10.28
CA LYS A 144 9.56 -13.34 9.61
C LYS A 144 10.82 -14.15 9.96
N ASP A 145 10.64 -15.36 10.49
CA ASP A 145 11.73 -16.35 10.64
C ASP A 145 12.31 -16.78 9.28
#